data_AF-A0A151F1E9-F1
#
_entry.id   AF-A0A151F1E9-F1
#
_cell.length_a   1.000
_cell.length_b   1.000
_cell.length_c   1.000
_cell.angle_alpha   90.00
_cell.angle_beta   90.00
_cell.angle_gamma   90.00
#
_symmetry.space_group_name_H-M   'P 1'
#
loop_
_entity.id
_entity.type
_entity.pdbx_description
1 polymer ?
#
loop_
_entity_poly.entity_id
_entity_poly.type
_entity_poly.pdbx_seq_one_letter_code
_entity_poly.pdbx_strand_id
1 'polypeptide(L)'
;MQEKITVDGKEVILVGTVHVSPESVQEVRETIAREQPDVVGVELCDRRYEILTKKKQWEEQEITKIIKEGKTYLFLANLLLSNFQKRVGEELGSDPGAEMIEAITIAENCNIPVSLLDRDISVTLKRAWKAMGIIEKLKLIFALIAGFFVEAEEVIEELKNQDVITELMEELAEQAPGAKKVLIDERDQYIASRIRESEGKIVAVVGAGHLKGIKRLLQQEKVTREGLEEILPGRNWFKHIKYAVPVIFFAILTYAFLSAGVDVTLQILWYWFLINGSLSALGALLALGHPLSVAAAFLAAPFTSLNPFLAAGWFAGLVEAYVKKPTVADFETLRDISGFRDFYRNRVTRILLVIAFSNIGSTIGTVWALPYILNMLGLV
;
A
#
# COMPACT_ATOMS: atom_id res chain seq x y z
N MET A 1 17.04 -22.40 5.35
CA MET A 1 17.27 -23.23 4.15
C MET A 1 18.50 -22.69 3.41
N GLN A 2 19.51 -23.51 3.09
CA GLN A 2 20.77 -23.05 2.49
C GLN A 2 21.05 -23.66 1.11
N GLU A 3 21.51 -22.84 0.17
CA GLU A 3 21.89 -23.23 -1.18
C GLU A 3 23.26 -22.63 -1.53
N LYS A 4 24.24 -23.46 -1.89
CA LYS A 4 25.59 -23.01 -2.31
C LYS A 4 25.75 -23.13 -3.82
N ILE A 5 26.19 -22.06 -4.46
CA ILE A 5 26.32 -21.95 -5.93
C ILE A 5 27.62 -21.21 -6.26
N THR A 6 28.35 -21.67 -7.27
CA THR A 6 29.47 -20.91 -7.84
C THR A 6 28.98 -20.12 -9.05
N VAL A 7 29.23 -18.81 -9.08
CA VAL A 7 28.80 -17.89 -10.15
C VAL A 7 30.00 -17.03 -10.52
N ASP A 8 30.37 -16.95 -11.79
CA ASP A 8 31.48 -16.10 -12.29
C ASP A 8 32.81 -16.24 -11.51
N GLY A 9 33.06 -17.43 -10.94
CA GLY A 9 34.26 -17.76 -10.16
C GLY A 9 34.18 -17.47 -8.65
N LYS A 10 33.09 -16.88 -8.14
CA LYS A 10 32.87 -16.62 -6.70
C LYS A 10 31.85 -17.59 -6.07
N GLU A 11 31.96 -17.80 -4.76
CA GLU A 11 31.00 -18.58 -3.96
C GLU A 11 29.82 -17.70 -3.54
N VAL A 12 28.60 -18.15 -3.84
CA VAL A 12 27.33 -17.53 -3.45
C VAL A 12 26.59 -18.50 -2.54
N ILE A 13 26.27 -18.05 -1.32
CA ILE A 13 25.46 -18.80 -0.36
C ILE A 13 24.13 -18.08 -0.21
N LEU A 14 23.05 -18.69 -0.69
CA LEU A 14 21.69 -18.19 -0.49
C LEU A 14 21.15 -18.77 0.82
N VAL A 15 20.71 -17.90 1.73
CA VAL A 15 20.02 -18.26 2.98
C VAL A 15 18.56 -17.86 2.83
N GLY A 16 17.70 -18.86 2.62
CA GLY A 16 16.26 -18.68 2.53
C GLY A 16 15.64 -18.66 3.91
N THR A 17 15.02 -17.53 4.24
CA THR A 17 14.39 -17.25 5.52
C THR A 17 12.87 -17.26 5.42
N VAL A 18 12.21 -17.76 6.46
CA VAL A 18 10.78 -17.47 6.68
C VAL A 18 10.74 -16.22 7.54
N HIS A 19 10.36 -15.09 6.94
CA HIS A 19 10.16 -13.85 7.70
C HIS A 19 9.24 -14.15 8.88
N VAL A 20 9.66 -13.80 10.09
CA VAL A 20 9.03 -14.11 11.41
C VAL A 20 9.36 -15.46 12.08
N SER A 21 10.34 -16.24 11.61
CA SER A 21 10.84 -17.44 12.31
C SER A 21 12.13 -17.17 13.13
N PRO A 22 12.15 -17.42 14.46
CA PRO A 22 13.37 -17.36 15.27
C PRO A 22 14.48 -18.32 14.81
N GLU A 23 14.10 -19.46 14.23
CA GLU A 23 15.04 -20.43 13.64
C GLU A 23 15.76 -19.84 12.43
N SER A 24 15.06 -19.03 11.61
CA SER A 24 15.65 -18.32 10.48
C SER A 24 16.70 -17.29 10.95
N VAL A 25 16.46 -16.61 12.07
CA VAL A 25 17.43 -15.67 12.69
C VAL A 25 18.70 -16.42 13.12
N GLN A 26 18.56 -17.55 13.80
CA GLN A 26 19.70 -18.36 14.23
C GLN A 26 20.46 -18.98 13.05
N GLU A 27 19.76 -19.45 12.01
CA GLU A 27 20.38 -20.00 10.80
C GLU A 27 21.21 -18.95 10.04
N VAL A 28 20.71 -17.71 9.93
CA VAL A 28 21.46 -16.57 9.39
C VAL A 28 22.74 -16.34 10.19
N ARG A 29 22.63 -16.31 11.53
CA ARG A 29 23.77 -16.09 12.43
C ARG A 29 24.85 -17.15 12.27
N GLU A 30 24.47 -18.42 12.33
CA GLU A 30 25.39 -19.54 12.18
C GLU A 30 26.05 -19.57 10.80
N THR A 31 25.29 -19.23 9.74
CA THR A 31 25.81 -19.22 8.37
C THR A 31 26.85 -18.12 8.18
N ILE A 32 26.58 -16.88 8.59
CA ILE A 32 27.56 -15.78 8.44
C ILE A 32 28.83 -16.07 9.26
N ALA A 33 28.68 -16.56 10.49
CA ALA A 33 29.82 -16.91 11.36
C ALA A 33 30.67 -18.06 10.81
N ARG A 34 30.04 -19.08 10.20
CA ARG A 34 30.73 -20.25 9.60
C ARG A 34 31.38 -19.91 8.26
N GLU A 35 30.69 -19.17 7.40
CA GLU A 35 31.10 -18.96 6.02
C GLU A 35 32.12 -17.83 5.85
N GLN A 36 32.17 -16.87 6.78
CA GLN A 36 33.03 -15.68 6.77
C GLN A 36 33.10 -15.02 5.38
N PRO A 37 31.95 -14.51 4.85
CA PRO A 37 31.90 -13.92 3.52
C PRO A 37 32.60 -12.57 3.44
N ASP A 38 33.01 -12.19 2.24
CA ASP A 38 33.50 -10.84 1.93
C ASP A 38 32.36 -9.80 1.93
N VAL A 39 31.12 -10.22 1.65
CA VAL A 39 29.92 -9.37 1.63
C VAL A 39 28.71 -10.11 2.23
N VAL A 40 27.91 -9.42 3.04
CA VAL A 40 26.57 -9.88 3.43
C VAL A 40 25.52 -9.14 2.61
N GLY A 41 24.76 -9.88 1.80
CA GLY A 41 23.64 -9.35 1.04
C GLY A 41 22.32 -9.52 1.79
N VAL A 42 21.45 -8.50 1.79
CA VAL A 42 20.10 -8.58 2.39
C VAL A 42 19.02 -8.15 1.40
N GLU A 43 17.85 -8.80 1.46
CA GLU A 43 16.68 -8.50 0.63
C GLU A 43 15.95 -7.20 1.05
N LEU A 44 16.70 -6.12 1.18
CA LEU A 44 16.25 -4.78 1.49
C LEU A 44 16.65 -3.80 0.39
N CYS A 45 15.87 -2.74 0.25
CA CYS A 45 16.21 -1.52 -0.49
C CYS A 45 16.51 -0.40 0.51
N ASP A 46 17.20 0.66 0.08
CA ASP A 46 17.71 1.74 0.96
C ASP A 46 16.65 2.24 1.95
N ARG A 47 15.45 2.55 1.44
CA ARG A 47 14.34 3.03 2.28
C ARG A 47 13.91 2.04 3.35
N ARG A 48 13.92 0.72 3.07
CA ARG A 48 13.57 -0.31 4.08
C ARG A 48 14.73 -0.54 5.05
N TYR A 49 15.98 -0.50 4.57
CA TYR A 49 17.17 -0.53 5.44
C TYR A 49 17.15 0.64 6.42
N GLU A 50 16.91 1.87 5.96
CA GLU A 50 16.79 3.04 6.84
C GLU A 50 15.67 2.91 7.88
N ILE A 51 14.48 2.44 7.50
CA ILE A 51 13.35 2.28 8.44
C ILE A 51 13.65 1.23 9.52
N LEU A 52 14.30 0.12 9.16
CA LEU A 52 14.60 -0.98 10.07
C LEU A 52 15.78 -0.66 11.02
N THR A 53 16.81 0.02 10.51
CA THR A 53 17.98 0.43 11.31
C THR A 53 17.72 1.69 12.13
N LYS A 54 17.14 2.73 11.54
CA LYS A 54 16.81 4.01 12.18
C LYS A 54 15.40 3.94 12.77
N LYS A 55 15.22 3.18 13.86
CA LYS A 55 13.93 2.91 14.56
C LYS A 55 13.08 4.15 14.98
N LYS A 56 13.53 5.39 14.74
CA LYS A 56 12.87 6.65 15.11
C LYS A 56 12.94 7.71 14.01
N GLN A 57 11.82 7.93 13.32
CA GLN A 57 11.30 9.24 12.87
C GLN A 57 10.02 9.03 12.05
N TRP A 58 8.87 8.98 12.74
CA TRP A 58 7.57 9.25 12.12
C TRP A 58 7.13 10.60 12.69
N GLU A 59 7.57 11.68 12.07
CA GLU A 59 7.35 13.04 12.59
C GLU A 59 5.97 13.56 12.21
N GLU A 60 5.36 14.35 13.12
CA GLU A 60 4.04 14.96 12.95
C GLU A 60 3.92 15.81 11.65
N GLN A 61 5.06 16.28 11.13
CA GLN A 61 5.17 17.04 9.89
C GLN A 61 4.82 16.22 8.64
N GLU A 62 5.12 14.91 8.62
CA GLU A 62 4.89 14.07 7.44
C GLU A 62 3.40 13.86 7.15
N ILE A 63 2.57 13.59 8.16
CA ILE A 63 1.13 13.36 7.92
C ILE A 63 0.44 14.63 7.45
N THR A 64 0.80 15.80 8.00
CA THR A 64 0.25 17.09 7.53
C THR A 64 0.60 17.35 6.07
N LYS A 65 1.80 16.95 5.63
CA LYS A 65 2.23 17.00 4.23
C LYS A 65 1.49 15.98 3.36
N ILE A 66 1.32 14.74 3.81
CA ILE A 66 0.58 13.68 3.11
C ILE A 66 -0.89 14.03 2.90
N ILE A 67 -1.54 14.68 3.89
CA ILE A 67 -2.91 15.20 3.77
C ILE A 67 -2.97 16.28 2.70
N LYS A 68 -2.06 17.26 2.72
CA LYS A 68 -1.98 18.33 1.70
C LYS A 68 -1.65 17.82 0.30
N GLU A 69 -0.86 16.76 0.19
CA GLU A 69 -0.50 16.12 -1.08
C GLU A 69 -1.56 15.13 -1.61
N GLY A 70 -2.65 14.89 -0.87
CA GLY A 70 -3.73 13.98 -1.28
C GLY A 70 -3.36 12.49 -1.26
N LYS A 71 -2.24 12.11 -0.65
CA LYS A 71 -1.70 10.73 -0.65
C LYS A 71 -2.19 9.89 0.53
N THR A 72 -3.23 10.35 1.23
CA THR A 72 -3.78 9.75 2.46
C THR A 72 -4.22 8.30 2.29
N TYR A 73 -4.74 7.93 1.12
CA TYR A 73 -5.14 6.55 0.82
C TYR A 73 -3.94 5.58 0.73
N LEU A 74 -2.79 6.01 0.19
CA LEU A 74 -1.56 5.21 0.17
C LEU A 74 -1.00 5.05 1.57
N PHE A 75 -1.04 6.11 2.38
CA PHE A 75 -0.61 6.07 3.76
C PHE A 75 -1.48 5.13 4.60
N LEU A 76 -2.80 5.19 4.44
CA LEU A 76 -3.74 4.29 5.11
C LEU A 76 -3.52 2.82 4.70
N ALA A 77 -3.29 2.54 3.42
CA ALA A 77 -2.98 1.20 2.94
C ALA A 77 -1.65 0.66 3.50
N ASN A 78 -0.60 1.50 3.55
CA ASN A 78 0.68 1.14 4.15
C ASN A 78 0.54 0.84 5.65
N LEU A 79 -0.22 1.67 6.39
CA LEU A 79 -0.45 1.46 7.82
C LEU A 79 -1.18 0.13 8.09
N LEU A 80 -2.24 -0.15 7.32
CA LEU A 80 -2.98 -1.41 7.41
C LEU A 80 -2.06 -2.62 7.15
N LEU A 81 -1.23 -2.56 6.11
CA LEU A 81 -0.30 -3.63 5.76
C LEU A 81 0.79 -3.81 6.82
N SER A 82 1.37 -2.72 7.34
CA SER A 82 2.40 -2.77 8.39
C SER A 82 1.87 -3.37 9.70
N ASN A 83 0.62 -3.06 10.08
CA ASN A 83 0.02 -3.62 11.29
C ASN A 83 -0.35 -5.09 11.12
N PHE A 84 -0.81 -5.50 9.94
CA PHE A 84 -1.00 -6.92 9.62
C PHE A 84 0.32 -7.70 9.72
N GLN A 85 1.39 -7.18 9.11
CA GLN A 85 2.74 -7.78 9.17
C GLN A 85 3.24 -7.88 10.61
N LYS A 86 3.08 -6.82 11.42
CA LYS A 86 3.50 -6.82 12.83
C LYS A 86 2.81 -7.90 13.65
N ARG A 87 1.48 -8.05 13.54
CA ARG A 87 0.71 -9.06 14.28
C ARG A 87 1.16 -10.49 13.98
N VAL A 88 1.37 -10.79 12.69
CA VAL A 88 1.92 -12.08 12.25
C VAL A 88 3.30 -12.34 12.87
N GLY A 89 4.13 -11.31 13.06
CA GLY A 89 5.43 -11.44 13.73
C GLY A 89 5.36 -11.59 15.25
N GLU A 90 4.50 -10.82 15.93
CA GLU A 90 4.33 -10.91 17.38
C GLU A 90 3.84 -12.30 17.83
N GLU A 91 2.92 -12.91 17.10
CA GLU A 91 2.39 -14.24 17.44
C GLU A 91 3.27 -15.41 16.98
N LEU A 92 4.11 -15.23 15.95
CA LEU A 92 5.11 -16.21 15.52
C LEU A 92 6.49 -16.02 16.20
N GLY A 93 6.59 -15.07 17.14
CA GLY A 93 7.70 -14.95 18.08
C GLY A 93 8.94 -14.19 17.56
N SER A 94 8.85 -13.47 16.44
CA SER A 94 9.91 -12.55 16.02
C SER A 94 9.43 -11.39 15.13
N ASP A 95 10.03 -10.21 15.33
CA ASP A 95 9.74 -9.00 14.55
C ASP A 95 9.87 -9.27 13.03
N PRO A 96 8.94 -8.78 12.17
CA PRO A 96 9.09 -8.91 10.73
C PRO A 96 10.36 -8.22 10.23
N GLY A 97 11.26 -8.96 9.59
CA GLY A 97 12.58 -8.47 9.20
C GLY A 97 13.69 -8.70 10.23
N ALA A 98 13.42 -9.39 11.35
CA ALA A 98 14.42 -9.72 12.36
C ALA A 98 15.63 -10.47 11.77
N GLU A 99 15.38 -11.37 10.82
CA GLU A 99 16.43 -12.11 10.10
C GLU A 99 17.35 -11.19 9.26
N MET A 100 16.80 -10.11 8.69
CA MET A 100 17.57 -9.12 7.94
C MET A 100 18.33 -8.18 8.89
N ILE A 101 17.72 -7.80 10.02
CA ILE A 101 18.37 -6.99 11.06
C ILE A 101 19.53 -7.75 11.69
N GLU A 102 19.38 -9.05 11.98
CA GLU A 102 20.46 -9.90 12.50
C GLU A 102 21.61 -10.01 11.48
N ALA A 103 21.30 -10.22 10.19
CA ALA A 103 22.30 -10.25 9.12
C ALA A 103 23.13 -8.96 9.07
N ILE A 104 22.47 -7.80 9.13
CA ILE A 104 23.12 -6.47 9.19
C ILE A 104 23.97 -6.35 10.45
N THR A 105 23.41 -6.69 11.62
CA THR A 105 24.08 -6.55 12.92
C THR A 105 25.36 -7.38 13.00
N ILE A 106 25.34 -8.62 12.49
CA ILE A 106 26.52 -9.49 12.45
C ILE A 106 27.55 -8.95 11.44
N ALA A 107 27.11 -8.51 10.27
CA ALA A 107 28.01 -7.92 9.28
C ALA A 107 28.74 -6.69 9.85
N GLU A 108 28.01 -5.77 10.49
CA GLU A 108 28.57 -4.60 11.17
C GLU A 108 29.56 -5.00 12.29
N ASN A 109 29.19 -5.95 13.17
CA ASN A 109 30.07 -6.46 14.23
C ASN A 109 31.35 -7.12 13.70
N CYS A 110 31.30 -7.76 12.54
CA CYS A 110 32.44 -8.40 11.89
C CYS A 110 33.19 -7.48 10.92
N ASN A 111 32.78 -6.21 10.75
CA ASN A 111 33.27 -5.27 9.72
C ASN A 111 33.15 -5.80 8.28
N ILE A 112 32.13 -6.62 8.00
CA ILE A 112 31.81 -7.13 6.66
C ILE A 112 30.87 -6.13 5.97
N PRO A 113 31.14 -5.70 4.72
CA PRO A 113 30.25 -4.82 3.99
C PRO A 113 28.86 -5.42 3.77
N VAL A 114 27.83 -4.61 3.98
CA VAL A 114 26.42 -4.95 3.70
C VAL A 114 26.03 -4.48 2.29
N SER A 115 25.47 -5.36 1.49
CA SER A 115 24.92 -5.06 0.17
C SER A 115 23.39 -5.13 0.17
N LEU A 116 22.74 -4.04 -0.24
CA LEU A 116 21.30 -3.98 -0.43
C LEU A 116 20.94 -4.59 -1.80
N LEU A 117 20.14 -5.65 -1.79
CA LEU A 117 19.87 -6.50 -2.95
C LEU A 117 18.54 -6.21 -3.66
N ASP A 118 17.63 -5.42 -3.08
CA ASP A 118 16.27 -5.24 -3.61
C ASP A 118 15.97 -3.82 -4.13
N ARG A 119 14.99 -3.72 -5.02
CA ARG A 119 14.47 -2.49 -5.64
C ARG A 119 13.63 -1.68 -4.63
N ASP A 120 13.54 -0.35 -4.82
CA ASP A 120 12.63 0.48 -4.02
C ASP A 120 11.21 -0.11 -3.99
N ILE A 121 10.69 -0.30 -2.78
CA ILE A 121 9.39 -0.93 -2.55
C ILE A 121 8.26 -0.10 -3.17
N SER A 122 8.41 1.21 -3.24
CA SER A 122 7.44 2.12 -3.86
C SER A 122 7.37 1.93 -5.38
N VAL A 123 8.50 1.65 -6.05
CA VAL A 123 8.57 1.27 -7.47
C VAL A 123 7.95 -0.12 -7.67
N THR A 124 8.36 -1.10 -6.87
CA THR A 124 7.83 -2.49 -6.91
C THR A 124 6.31 -2.53 -6.81
N LEU A 125 5.72 -1.88 -5.80
CA LEU A 125 4.26 -1.84 -5.60
C LEU A 125 3.54 -1.10 -6.75
N LYS A 126 4.08 0.02 -7.25
CA LYS A 126 3.50 0.75 -8.39
C LYS A 126 3.54 -0.07 -9.68
N ARG A 127 4.60 -0.85 -9.90
CA ARG A 127 4.71 -1.75 -11.06
C ARG A 127 3.72 -2.91 -10.93
N ALA A 128 3.61 -3.54 -9.77
CA ALA A 128 2.66 -4.64 -9.54
C ALA A 128 1.22 -4.17 -9.77
N TRP A 129 0.87 -2.99 -9.25
CA TRP A 129 -0.44 -2.38 -9.50
C TRP A 129 -0.68 -2.02 -10.97
N LYS A 130 0.35 -1.73 -11.76
CA LYS A 130 0.20 -1.49 -13.21
C LYS A 130 0.13 -2.79 -14.03
N ALA A 131 0.81 -3.84 -13.59
CA ALA A 131 0.84 -5.13 -14.26
C ALA A 131 -0.49 -5.90 -14.10
N MET A 132 -1.17 -5.78 -12.96
CA MET A 132 -2.50 -6.37 -12.75
C MET A 132 -3.59 -5.78 -13.65
N GLY A 133 -4.44 -6.64 -14.22
CA GLY A 133 -5.71 -6.28 -14.83
C GLY A 133 -6.75 -5.77 -13.83
N ILE A 134 -7.95 -5.40 -14.31
CA ILE A 134 -9.05 -4.92 -13.46
C ILE A 134 -9.59 -6.05 -12.57
N ILE A 135 -9.73 -7.26 -13.12
CA ILE A 135 -10.25 -8.42 -12.39
C ILE A 135 -9.29 -8.84 -11.27
N GLU A 136 -7.98 -8.90 -11.55
CA GLU A 136 -6.94 -9.18 -10.55
C GLU A 136 -6.98 -8.19 -9.38
N LYS A 137 -7.15 -6.89 -9.68
CA LYS A 137 -7.30 -5.85 -8.65
C LYS A 137 -8.54 -6.04 -7.79
N LEU A 138 -9.68 -6.37 -8.40
CA LEU A 138 -10.93 -6.62 -7.66
C LEU A 138 -10.80 -7.86 -6.77
N LYS A 139 -10.21 -8.95 -7.28
CA LYS A 139 -9.89 -10.16 -6.51
C LYS A 139 -8.97 -9.85 -5.33
N LEU A 140 -7.85 -9.14 -5.55
CA LEU A 140 -6.91 -8.76 -4.49
C LEU A 140 -7.58 -7.89 -3.42
N ILE A 141 -8.39 -6.90 -3.82
CA ILE A 141 -9.14 -6.05 -2.88
C ILE A 141 -10.13 -6.90 -2.06
N PHE A 142 -10.84 -7.83 -2.71
CA PHE A 142 -11.77 -8.72 -2.02
C PHE A 142 -11.05 -9.67 -1.05
N ALA A 143 -9.93 -10.27 -1.45
CA ALA A 143 -9.12 -11.15 -0.61
C ALA A 143 -8.54 -10.41 0.61
N LEU A 144 -8.02 -9.19 0.42
CA LEU A 144 -7.56 -8.34 1.53
C LEU A 144 -8.70 -8.02 2.50
N ILE A 145 -9.88 -7.66 1.97
CA ILE A 145 -11.08 -7.39 2.78
C ILE A 145 -11.53 -8.65 3.53
N ALA A 146 -11.54 -9.82 2.88
CA ALA A 146 -11.89 -11.10 3.49
C ALA A 146 -10.93 -11.45 4.64
N GLY A 147 -9.62 -11.28 4.45
CA GLY A 147 -8.61 -11.49 5.50
C GLY A 147 -8.74 -10.56 6.71
N PHE A 148 -9.43 -9.41 6.60
CA PHE A 148 -9.77 -8.57 7.75
C PHE A 148 -10.96 -9.10 8.59
N PHE A 149 -11.68 -10.11 8.10
CA PHE A 149 -12.80 -10.75 8.82
C PHE A 149 -12.42 -12.08 9.50
N VAL A 150 -11.23 -12.63 9.24
CA VAL A 150 -10.74 -13.86 9.88
C VAL A 150 -9.99 -13.50 11.17
N GLU A 151 -10.15 -14.32 12.21
CA GLU A 151 -9.43 -14.13 13.48
C GLU A 151 -7.98 -14.66 13.38
N ALA A 152 -7.03 -13.99 14.04
CA ALA A 152 -5.60 -14.24 13.83
C ALA A 152 -5.17 -15.66 14.22
N GLU A 153 -5.74 -16.21 15.29
CA GLU A 153 -5.45 -17.57 15.76
C GLU A 153 -5.87 -18.65 14.74
N GLU A 154 -6.99 -18.44 14.02
CA GLU A 154 -7.48 -19.33 12.97
C GLU A 154 -6.52 -19.32 11.76
N VAL A 155 -6.08 -18.13 11.33
CA VAL A 155 -5.07 -17.97 10.27
C VAL A 155 -3.73 -18.63 10.67
N ILE A 156 -3.31 -18.52 11.93
CA ILE A 156 -2.03 -19.06 12.40
C ILE A 156 -2.05 -20.60 12.49
N GLU A 157 -3.20 -21.20 12.83
CA GLU A 157 -3.34 -22.66 12.81
C GLU A 157 -3.26 -23.22 11.38
N GLU A 158 -3.82 -22.52 10.40
CA GLU A 158 -3.65 -22.83 8.97
C GLU A 158 -2.20 -22.62 8.48
N LEU A 159 -1.57 -21.47 8.81
CA LEU A 159 -0.21 -21.12 8.39
C LEU A 159 0.89 -22.04 8.96
N LYS A 160 0.63 -22.79 10.04
CA LYS A 160 1.59 -23.80 10.55
C LYS A 160 1.85 -24.93 9.56
N ASN A 161 0.94 -25.16 8.61
CA ASN A 161 1.13 -26.12 7.53
C ASN A 161 1.86 -25.46 6.35
N GLN A 162 3.12 -25.86 6.11
CA GLN A 162 3.92 -25.34 4.99
C GLN A 162 3.27 -25.60 3.62
N ASP A 163 2.50 -26.69 3.51
CA ASP A 163 1.73 -27.03 2.32
C ASP A 163 0.60 -26.02 2.08
N VAL A 164 -0.12 -25.57 3.13
CA VAL A 164 -1.18 -24.55 3.05
C VAL A 164 -0.60 -23.18 2.69
N ILE A 165 0.55 -22.78 3.25
CA ILE A 165 1.25 -21.57 2.80
C ILE A 165 1.58 -21.66 1.31
N THR A 166 2.08 -22.80 0.85
CA THR A 166 2.46 -22.99 -0.55
C THR A 166 1.23 -22.94 -1.47
N GLU A 167 0.15 -23.61 -1.10
CA GLU A 167 -1.12 -23.63 -1.82
C GLU A 167 -1.76 -22.23 -1.90
N LEU A 168 -1.82 -21.48 -0.79
CA LEU A 168 -2.31 -20.09 -0.77
C LEU A 168 -1.44 -19.14 -1.60
N MET A 169 -0.12 -19.34 -1.63
CA MET A 169 0.78 -18.55 -2.46
C MET A 169 0.67 -18.91 -3.95
N GLU A 170 0.43 -20.18 -4.29
CA GLU A 170 0.16 -20.62 -5.65
C GLU A 170 -1.22 -20.12 -6.14
N GLU A 171 -2.26 -20.23 -5.32
CA GLU A 171 -3.59 -19.71 -5.64
C GLU A 171 -3.56 -18.18 -5.83
N LEU A 172 -2.92 -17.43 -4.92
CA LEU A 172 -2.75 -15.99 -5.08
C LEU A 172 -1.94 -15.64 -6.35
N ALA A 173 -0.96 -16.46 -6.71
CA ALA A 173 -0.17 -16.30 -7.92
C ALA A 173 -0.96 -16.62 -9.21
N GLU A 174 -1.93 -17.54 -9.17
CA GLU A 174 -2.89 -17.78 -10.26
C GLU A 174 -3.97 -16.70 -10.35
N GLN A 175 -4.43 -16.18 -9.20
CA GLN A 175 -5.48 -15.16 -9.14
C GLN A 175 -4.98 -13.75 -9.48
N ALA A 176 -3.70 -13.46 -9.29
CA ALA A 176 -3.05 -12.18 -9.61
C ALA A 176 -1.69 -12.35 -10.33
N PRO A 177 -1.65 -12.95 -11.54
CA PRO A 177 -0.41 -13.24 -12.26
C PRO A 177 0.39 -11.98 -12.62
N GLY A 178 -0.27 -10.83 -12.83
CA GLY A 178 0.39 -9.54 -13.00
C GLY A 178 1.10 -9.06 -11.74
N ALA A 179 0.57 -9.38 -10.55
CA ALA A 179 1.26 -9.12 -9.29
C ALA A 179 2.44 -10.09 -9.10
N LYS A 180 2.22 -11.41 -9.30
CA LYS A 180 3.28 -12.43 -9.22
C LYS A 180 4.52 -12.05 -10.03
N LYS A 181 4.30 -11.68 -11.30
CA LYS A 181 5.38 -11.27 -12.22
C LYS A 181 6.26 -10.16 -11.66
N VAL A 182 5.69 -9.19 -10.95
CA VAL A 182 6.45 -8.02 -10.47
C VAL A 182 6.99 -8.21 -9.04
N LEU A 183 6.22 -8.87 -8.19
CA LEU A 183 6.56 -9.10 -6.78
C LEU A 183 7.53 -10.27 -6.61
N ILE A 184 7.53 -11.24 -7.52
CA ILE A 184 8.42 -12.41 -7.53
C ILE A 184 9.38 -12.33 -8.71
N ASP A 185 8.94 -12.59 -9.95
CA ASP A 185 9.87 -12.84 -11.07
C ASP A 185 10.82 -11.65 -11.38
N GLU A 186 10.30 -10.42 -11.47
CA GLU A 186 11.13 -9.21 -11.64
C GLU A 186 12.03 -8.92 -10.43
N ARG A 187 11.60 -9.35 -9.24
CA ARG A 187 12.29 -9.09 -7.98
C ARG A 187 13.46 -10.05 -7.82
N ASP A 188 13.25 -11.34 -8.15
CA ASP A 188 14.30 -12.34 -8.31
C ASP A 188 15.35 -11.89 -9.33
N GLN A 189 14.92 -11.31 -10.46
CA GLN A 189 15.82 -10.78 -11.49
C GLN A 189 16.68 -9.62 -10.97
N TYR A 190 16.09 -8.71 -10.19
CA TYR A 190 16.82 -7.62 -9.55
C TYR A 190 17.85 -8.16 -8.52
N ILE A 191 17.39 -9.02 -7.61
CA ILE A 191 18.20 -9.61 -6.52
C ILE A 191 19.33 -10.48 -7.08
N ALA A 192 19.04 -11.42 -7.98
CA ALA A 192 20.06 -12.28 -8.59
C ALA A 192 21.13 -11.47 -9.33
N SER A 193 20.72 -10.39 -10.02
CA SER A 193 21.67 -9.48 -10.64
C SER A 193 22.49 -8.71 -9.60
N ARG A 194 21.92 -8.25 -8.47
CA ARG A 194 22.67 -7.58 -7.38
C ARG A 194 23.68 -8.50 -6.71
N ILE A 195 23.31 -9.76 -6.52
CA ILE A 195 24.22 -10.83 -6.06
C ILE A 195 25.35 -11.06 -7.08
N ARG A 196 25.07 -10.99 -8.39
CA ARG A 196 26.11 -11.11 -9.42
C ARG A 196 27.06 -9.91 -9.47
N GLU A 197 26.60 -8.69 -9.18
CA GLU A 197 27.47 -7.50 -9.08
C GLU A 197 28.37 -7.46 -7.83
N SER A 198 28.11 -8.25 -6.78
CA SER A 198 28.94 -8.22 -5.57
C SER A 198 30.40 -8.64 -5.83
N GLU A 199 31.36 -8.04 -5.15
CA GLU A 199 32.74 -8.51 -5.16
C GLU A 199 32.94 -9.59 -4.08
N GLY A 200 33.74 -10.61 -4.36
CA GLY A 200 34.07 -11.69 -3.41
C GLY A 200 32.95 -12.70 -3.13
N LYS A 201 33.14 -13.48 -2.06
CA LYS A 201 32.20 -14.46 -1.50
C LYS A 201 31.04 -13.74 -0.82
N ILE A 202 29.81 -14.12 -1.17
CA ILE A 202 28.60 -13.48 -0.63
C ILE A 202 27.68 -14.48 0.07
N VAL A 203 27.24 -14.13 1.28
CA VAL A 203 26.06 -14.73 1.93
C VAL A 203 24.88 -13.79 1.67
N ALA A 204 23.88 -14.24 0.92
CA ALA A 204 22.68 -13.47 0.57
C ALA A 204 21.48 -14.01 1.36
N VAL A 205 20.97 -13.19 2.29
CA VAL A 205 19.77 -13.47 3.09
C VAL A 205 18.54 -12.96 2.34
N VAL A 206 17.65 -13.89 1.98
CA VAL A 206 16.48 -13.66 1.13
C VAL A 206 15.27 -14.45 1.63
N GLY A 207 14.06 -13.98 1.33
CA GLY A 207 12.83 -14.71 1.63
C GLY A 207 12.78 -16.05 0.89
N ALA A 208 12.30 -17.09 1.57
CA ALA A 208 12.29 -18.47 1.04
C ALA A 208 11.60 -18.61 -0.33
N GLY A 209 10.57 -17.81 -0.59
CA GLY A 209 9.86 -17.78 -1.89
C GLY A 209 10.75 -17.35 -3.07
N HIS A 210 11.80 -16.57 -2.83
CA HIS A 210 12.72 -16.05 -3.85
C HIS A 210 13.87 -17.03 -4.19
N LEU A 211 14.19 -17.98 -3.30
CA LEU A 211 15.34 -18.90 -3.46
C LEU A 211 15.36 -19.62 -4.82
N LYS A 212 14.24 -20.25 -5.21
CA LYS A 212 14.14 -21.07 -6.43
C LYS A 212 14.37 -20.22 -7.68
N GLY A 213 13.79 -19.01 -7.72
CA GLY A 213 13.93 -18.08 -8.84
C GLY A 213 15.33 -17.50 -8.96
N ILE A 214 15.89 -17.01 -7.85
CA ILE A 214 17.26 -16.49 -7.77
C ILE A 214 18.28 -17.56 -8.20
N LYS A 215 18.20 -18.78 -7.67
CA LYS A 215 19.08 -19.91 -8.04
C LYS A 215 19.07 -20.19 -9.54
N ARG A 216 17.89 -20.22 -10.16
CA ARG A 216 17.72 -20.41 -11.61
C ARG A 216 18.34 -19.27 -12.43
N LEU A 217 18.23 -18.03 -11.97
CA LEU A 217 18.76 -16.85 -12.67
C LEU A 217 20.29 -16.75 -12.54
N LEU A 218 20.83 -17.05 -11.37
CA LEU A 218 22.28 -17.09 -11.11
C LEU A 218 23.04 -18.15 -11.92
N GLN A 219 22.34 -19.14 -12.50
CA GLN A 219 22.90 -20.14 -13.41
C GLN A 219 22.94 -19.69 -14.88
N GLN A 220 22.30 -18.56 -15.24
CA GLN A 220 22.31 -18.02 -16.61
C GLN A 220 23.57 -17.20 -16.86
N GLU A 221 24.05 -17.09 -18.11
CA GLU A 221 25.24 -16.29 -18.43
C GLU A 221 25.08 -14.79 -18.10
N LYS A 222 23.86 -14.23 -18.20
CA LYS A 222 23.59 -12.82 -17.92
C LYS A 222 22.24 -12.61 -17.24
N VAL A 223 22.20 -11.71 -16.26
CA VAL A 223 20.96 -11.26 -15.59
C VAL A 223 20.93 -9.72 -15.65
N THR A 224 20.13 -9.17 -16.57
CA THR A 224 19.96 -7.71 -16.73
C THR A 224 18.94 -7.13 -15.72
N ARG A 225 19.07 -5.86 -15.36
CA ARG A 225 18.03 -5.09 -14.63
C ARG A 225 17.38 -3.98 -15.46
N GLU A 226 17.72 -3.89 -16.74
CA GLU A 226 17.22 -2.84 -17.63
C GLU A 226 15.69 -2.78 -17.62
N GLY A 227 15.15 -1.57 -17.45
CA GLY A 227 13.70 -1.35 -17.39
C GLY A 227 12.99 -1.89 -16.14
N LEU A 228 13.67 -2.49 -15.14
CA LEU A 228 13.03 -2.96 -13.90
C LEU A 228 12.67 -1.82 -12.94
N GLU A 229 13.39 -0.70 -12.99
CA GLU A 229 13.13 0.49 -12.16
C GLU A 229 12.15 1.48 -12.83
N GLU A 230 12.03 1.44 -14.14
CA GLU A 230 11.15 2.34 -14.89
C GLU A 230 9.68 2.08 -14.58
N ILE A 231 8.85 3.12 -14.45
CA ILE A 231 7.41 2.93 -14.23
C ILE A 231 6.63 3.33 -15.49
N LEU A 232 6.49 2.38 -16.42
CA LEU A 232 5.81 2.55 -17.72
C LEU A 232 4.59 3.48 -17.62
N PRO A 233 4.47 4.52 -18.47
CA PRO A 233 3.37 5.48 -18.40
C PRO A 233 2.03 4.77 -18.67
N GLY A 234 1.10 4.88 -17.73
CA GLY A 234 -0.24 4.31 -17.91
C GLY A 234 -1.02 5.04 -19.00
N ARG A 235 -1.92 4.33 -19.69
CA ARG A 235 -2.81 4.91 -20.71
C ARG A 235 -3.73 5.93 -20.04
N ASN A 236 -3.37 7.21 -20.15
CA ASN A 236 -3.85 8.31 -19.31
C ASN A 236 -5.29 8.79 -19.58
N TRP A 237 -6.17 7.97 -20.15
CA TRP A 237 -7.54 8.39 -20.48
C TRP A 237 -8.33 8.82 -19.22
N PHE A 238 -8.08 8.17 -18.08
CA PHE A 238 -8.57 8.59 -16.75
C PHE A 238 -8.10 9.99 -16.31
N LYS A 239 -7.03 10.57 -16.87
CA LYS A 239 -6.68 11.98 -16.61
C LYS A 239 -7.71 12.96 -17.17
N HIS A 240 -8.51 12.53 -18.14
CA HIS A 240 -9.55 13.33 -18.77
C HIS A 240 -10.94 13.09 -18.16
N ILE A 241 -11.21 11.90 -17.60
CA ILE A 241 -12.52 11.56 -17.00
C ILE A 241 -12.91 12.53 -15.88
N LYS A 242 -11.93 13.05 -15.13
CA LYS A 242 -12.15 14.04 -14.07
C LYS A 242 -12.64 15.40 -14.57
N TYR A 243 -12.44 15.73 -15.84
CA TYR A 243 -13.02 16.93 -16.47
C TYR A 243 -14.39 16.64 -17.12
N ALA A 244 -14.72 15.37 -17.38
CA ALA A 244 -16.01 15.01 -17.97
C ALA A 244 -17.18 15.37 -17.04
N VAL A 245 -17.05 15.12 -15.74
CA VAL A 245 -18.07 15.45 -14.72
C VAL A 245 -18.47 16.94 -14.76
N PRO A 246 -17.55 17.92 -14.57
CA PRO A 246 -17.94 19.33 -14.63
C PRO A 246 -18.42 19.77 -16.02
N VAL A 247 -17.82 19.27 -17.11
CA VAL A 247 -18.26 19.62 -18.48
C VAL A 247 -19.70 19.15 -18.73
N ILE A 248 -20.03 17.90 -18.35
CA ILE A 248 -21.38 17.34 -18.47
C ILE A 248 -22.35 18.12 -17.58
N PHE A 249 -21.97 18.41 -16.33
CA PHE A 249 -22.83 19.16 -15.40
C PHE A 249 -23.15 20.57 -15.90
N PHE A 250 -22.16 21.33 -16.39
CA PHE A 250 -22.41 22.66 -16.97
C PHE A 250 -23.17 22.60 -18.30
N ALA A 251 -22.99 21.55 -19.11
CA ALA A 251 -23.81 21.33 -20.30
C ALA A 251 -25.28 21.07 -19.93
N ILE A 252 -25.55 20.25 -18.91
CA ILE A 252 -26.89 20.00 -18.37
C ILE A 252 -27.53 21.29 -17.83
N LEU A 253 -26.80 22.08 -17.04
CA LEU A 253 -27.29 23.37 -16.54
C LEU A 253 -27.60 24.35 -17.68
N THR A 254 -26.74 24.42 -18.69
CA THR A 254 -26.95 25.29 -19.86
C THR A 254 -28.17 24.83 -20.67
N TYR A 255 -28.33 23.53 -20.88
CA TYR A 255 -29.51 22.96 -21.53
C TYR A 255 -30.78 23.27 -20.74
N ALA A 256 -30.81 22.99 -19.44
CA ALA A 256 -31.96 23.24 -18.58
C ALA A 256 -32.35 24.73 -18.55
N PHE A 257 -31.38 25.64 -18.51
CA PHE A 257 -31.63 27.09 -18.55
C PHE A 257 -32.30 27.52 -19.87
N LEU A 258 -31.84 26.96 -21.00
CA LEU A 258 -32.37 27.30 -22.33
C LEU A 258 -33.69 26.61 -22.66
N SER A 259 -33.95 25.40 -22.14
CA SER A 259 -35.14 24.60 -22.48
C SER A 259 -36.27 24.64 -21.44
N ALA A 260 -35.92 24.73 -20.16
CA ALA A 260 -36.84 24.61 -19.02
C ALA A 260 -36.83 25.83 -18.08
N GLY A 261 -35.93 26.79 -18.30
CA GLY A 261 -35.88 28.07 -17.61
C GLY A 261 -35.16 28.08 -16.26
N VAL A 262 -35.26 29.22 -15.57
CA VAL A 262 -34.47 29.51 -14.35
C VAL A 262 -34.87 28.61 -13.18
N ASP A 263 -36.17 28.39 -12.96
CA ASP A 263 -36.65 27.63 -11.79
C ASP A 263 -36.17 26.18 -11.80
N VAL A 264 -36.25 25.51 -12.95
CA VAL A 264 -35.74 24.14 -13.12
C VAL A 264 -34.22 24.10 -12.97
N THR A 265 -33.51 25.11 -13.48
CA THR A 265 -32.05 25.23 -13.31
C THR A 265 -31.64 25.38 -11.84
N LEU A 266 -32.39 26.17 -11.06
CA LEU A 266 -32.19 26.32 -9.61
C LEU A 266 -32.52 25.03 -8.85
N GLN A 267 -33.56 24.29 -9.26
CA GLN A 267 -33.86 22.97 -8.68
C GLN A 267 -32.71 21.97 -8.92
N ILE A 268 -32.14 21.93 -10.13
CA ILE A 268 -30.98 21.07 -10.45
C ILE A 268 -29.78 21.40 -9.56
N LEU A 269 -29.48 22.69 -9.36
CA LEU A 269 -28.42 23.12 -8.45
C LEU A 269 -28.69 22.67 -7.00
N TRP A 270 -29.95 22.76 -6.54
CA TRP A 270 -30.34 22.27 -5.21
C TRP A 270 -30.22 20.75 -5.07
N TYR A 271 -30.68 19.96 -6.04
CA TYR A 271 -30.52 18.51 -6.03
C TYR A 271 -29.05 18.09 -6.06
N TRP A 272 -28.24 18.74 -6.90
CA TRP A 272 -26.79 18.52 -6.92
C TRP A 272 -26.16 18.77 -5.55
N PHE A 273 -26.51 19.90 -4.93
CA PHE A 273 -26.02 20.29 -3.62
C PHE A 273 -26.43 19.31 -2.53
N LEU A 274 -27.71 18.96 -2.45
CA LEU A 274 -28.24 18.07 -1.41
C LEU A 274 -27.73 16.63 -1.56
N ILE A 275 -27.66 16.08 -2.78
CA ILE A 275 -27.21 14.69 -2.99
C ILE A 275 -25.71 14.56 -2.68
N ASN A 276 -24.85 15.44 -3.22
CA ASN A 276 -23.42 15.41 -2.95
C ASN A 276 -23.11 15.70 -1.47
N GLY A 277 -23.72 16.76 -0.91
CA GLY A 277 -23.52 17.17 0.47
C GLY A 277 -23.94 16.08 1.45
N SER A 278 -25.17 15.55 1.33
CA SER A 278 -25.72 14.59 2.28
C SER A 278 -24.97 13.26 2.27
N LEU A 279 -24.55 12.75 1.10
CA LEU A 279 -23.79 11.50 1.02
C LEU A 279 -22.35 11.67 1.52
N SER A 280 -21.70 12.81 1.26
CA SER A 280 -20.38 13.10 1.84
C SER A 280 -20.46 13.27 3.37
N ALA A 281 -21.52 13.91 3.88
CA ALA A 281 -21.79 14.06 5.30
C ALA A 281 -22.07 12.70 5.97
N LEU A 282 -22.84 11.82 5.31
CA LEU A 282 -23.05 10.45 5.76
C LEU A 282 -21.73 9.67 5.84
N GLY A 283 -20.83 9.86 4.88
CA GLY A 283 -19.47 9.32 4.95
C GLY A 283 -18.70 9.80 6.18
N ALA A 284 -18.71 11.11 6.46
CA ALA A 284 -18.08 11.67 7.67
C ALA A 284 -18.72 11.17 8.98
N LEU A 285 -20.05 10.94 8.99
CA LEU A 285 -20.78 10.36 10.12
C LEU A 285 -20.40 8.89 10.35
N LEU A 286 -20.34 8.08 9.29
CA LEU A 286 -19.88 6.69 9.35
C LEU A 286 -18.43 6.59 9.86
N ALA A 287 -17.59 7.58 9.56
CA ALA A 287 -16.23 7.69 10.09
C ALA A 287 -16.16 8.14 11.57
N LEU A 288 -17.31 8.36 12.24
CA LEU A 288 -17.43 8.93 13.59
C LEU A 288 -16.68 10.27 13.75
N GLY A 289 -16.72 11.07 12.69
CA GLY A 289 -16.18 12.42 12.63
C GLY A 289 -16.92 13.39 13.55
N HIS A 290 -16.26 14.49 13.91
CA HIS A 290 -16.87 15.58 14.66
C HIS A 290 -18.00 16.26 13.84
N PRO A 291 -19.08 16.77 14.46
CA PRO A 291 -20.17 17.43 13.73
C PRO A 291 -19.72 18.58 12.81
N LEU A 292 -18.66 19.31 13.18
CA LEU A 292 -18.08 20.35 12.31
C LEU A 292 -17.43 19.76 11.05
N SER A 293 -16.81 18.58 11.14
CA SER A 293 -16.21 17.85 10.02
C SER A 293 -17.29 17.29 9.09
N VAL A 294 -18.42 16.84 9.66
CA VAL A 294 -19.63 16.45 8.91
C VAL A 294 -20.24 17.63 8.17
N ALA A 295 -20.36 18.80 8.81
CA ALA A 295 -20.82 20.03 8.16
C ALA A 295 -19.84 20.50 7.07
N ALA A 296 -18.53 20.39 7.30
CA ALA A 296 -17.51 20.70 6.29
C ALA A 296 -17.59 19.76 5.08
N ALA A 297 -17.81 18.46 5.30
CA ALA A 297 -18.07 17.49 4.22
C ALA A 297 -19.32 17.87 3.41
N PHE A 298 -20.43 18.18 4.11
CA PHE A 298 -21.69 18.60 3.50
C PHE A 298 -21.53 19.83 2.59
N LEU A 299 -20.88 20.88 3.10
CA LEU A 299 -20.72 22.15 2.39
C LEU A 299 -19.67 22.08 1.27
N ALA A 300 -18.60 21.31 1.44
CA ALA A 300 -17.52 21.22 0.45
C ALA A 300 -17.88 20.30 -0.74
N ALA A 301 -18.60 19.20 -0.50
CA ALA A 301 -18.81 18.16 -1.51
C ALA A 301 -19.36 18.68 -2.85
N PRO A 302 -20.44 19.49 -2.90
CA PRO A 302 -21.04 19.95 -4.16
C PRO A 302 -20.10 20.77 -5.05
N PHE A 303 -19.12 21.46 -4.47
CA PHE A 303 -18.12 22.25 -5.20
C PHE A 303 -16.89 21.41 -5.54
N THR A 304 -16.47 20.52 -4.63
CA THR A 304 -15.32 19.65 -4.87
C THR A 304 -15.58 18.57 -5.92
N SER A 305 -16.81 18.03 -6.02
CA SER A 305 -17.18 17.08 -7.08
C SER A 305 -17.08 17.66 -8.50
N LEU A 306 -17.21 18.99 -8.63
CA LEU A 306 -17.01 19.73 -9.87
C LEU A 306 -15.56 20.23 -10.05
N ASN A 307 -14.68 20.05 -9.06
CA ASN A 307 -13.29 20.51 -9.11
C ASN A 307 -12.31 19.32 -9.22
N PRO A 308 -11.64 19.11 -10.37
CA PRO A 308 -10.73 17.98 -10.60
C PRO A 308 -9.44 17.94 -9.74
N PHE A 309 -9.29 18.84 -8.78
CA PHE A 309 -8.11 19.03 -7.93
C PHE A 309 -8.43 19.10 -6.42
N LEU A 310 -9.71 19.14 -6.03
CA LEU A 310 -10.15 19.24 -4.64
C LEU A 310 -11.06 18.06 -4.30
N ALA A 311 -11.07 17.65 -3.03
CA ALA A 311 -11.90 16.55 -2.55
C ALA A 311 -12.59 16.92 -1.23
N ALA A 312 -13.89 16.61 -1.11
CA ALA A 312 -14.72 16.95 0.05
C ALA A 312 -14.09 16.53 1.38
N GLY A 313 -13.51 15.33 1.39
CA GLY A 313 -12.83 14.75 2.54
C GLY A 313 -11.61 15.52 2.99
N TRP A 314 -10.91 16.27 2.13
CA TRP A 314 -9.80 17.11 2.59
C TRP A 314 -10.29 18.23 3.50
N PHE A 315 -11.42 18.87 3.17
CA PHE A 315 -12.03 19.89 4.02
C PHE A 315 -12.53 19.29 5.34
N ALA A 316 -13.23 18.16 5.26
CA ALA A 316 -13.70 17.42 6.44
C ALA A 316 -12.54 16.98 7.35
N GLY A 317 -11.46 16.45 6.77
CA GLY A 317 -10.26 16.00 7.49
C GLY A 317 -9.42 17.13 8.07
N LEU A 318 -9.31 18.27 7.40
CA LEU A 318 -8.67 19.46 7.95
C LEU A 318 -9.44 20.00 9.16
N VAL A 319 -10.78 19.99 9.10
CA VAL A 319 -11.62 20.37 10.25
C VAL A 319 -11.52 19.34 11.38
N GLU A 320 -11.51 18.04 11.08
CA GLU A 320 -11.30 16.97 12.08
C GLU A 320 -9.94 17.14 12.76
N ALA A 321 -8.87 17.37 11.99
CA ALA A 321 -7.52 17.58 12.51
C ALA A 321 -7.37 18.90 13.30
N TYR A 322 -8.12 19.94 12.95
CA TYR A 322 -8.12 21.20 13.68
C TYR A 322 -8.85 21.09 15.03
N VAL A 323 -10.00 20.40 15.05
CA VAL A 323 -10.83 20.23 16.25
C VAL A 323 -10.28 19.15 17.18
N LYS A 324 -9.92 17.98 16.64
CA LYS A 324 -9.29 16.86 17.37
C LYS A 324 -7.83 16.75 16.95
N LYS A 325 -7.02 17.72 17.37
CA LYS A 325 -5.58 17.73 17.09
C LYS A 325 -4.95 16.38 17.50
N PRO A 326 -4.28 15.68 16.58
CA PRO A 326 -3.49 14.51 16.93
C PRO A 326 -2.28 14.96 17.75
N THR A 327 -1.81 14.07 18.62
CA THR A 327 -0.66 14.27 19.51
C THR A 327 0.41 13.23 19.20
N VAL A 328 1.69 13.46 19.53
CA VAL A 328 2.79 12.47 19.40
C VAL A 328 2.37 11.05 19.80
N ALA A 329 1.64 10.88 20.92
CA ALA A 329 1.15 9.58 21.40
C ALA A 329 0.11 8.93 20.45
N ASP A 330 -0.71 9.71 19.74
CA ASP A 330 -1.56 9.20 18.65
C ASP A 330 -0.73 8.68 17.45
N PHE A 331 0.53 9.12 17.26
CA PHE A 331 1.41 8.59 16.21
C PHE A 331 2.14 7.32 16.67
N GLU A 332 2.58 7.25 17.93
CA GLU A 332 3.22 6.06 18.49
C GLU A 332 2.25 4.87 18.51
N THR A 333 1.02 5.09 18.99
CA THR A 333 -0.05 4.07 19.04
C THR A 333 -0.55 3.61 17.67
N LEU A 334 -0.18 4.25 16.55
CA LEU A 334 -0.51 3.74 15.21
C LEU A 334 0.00 2.31 15.00
N ARG A 335 1.16 2.00 15.59
CA ARG A 335 1.83 0.70 15.52
C ARG A 335 1.08 -0.42 16.26
N ASP A 336 0.10 -0.05 17.09
CA ASP A 336 -0.62 -0.97 17.98
C ASP A 336 -2.12 -1.06 17.62
N ILE A 337 -2.53 -0.43 16.52
CA ILE A 337 -3.90 -0.49 16.02
C ILE A 337 -4.16 -1.88 15.44
N SER A 338 -5.01 -2.65 16.14
CA SER A 338 -5.13 -4.08 15.90
C SER A 338 -5.93 -4.46 14.63
N GLY A 339 -7.17 -4.03 14.37
CA GLY A 339 -8.12 -3.39 15.28
C GLY A 339 -9.09 -2.42 14.62
N PHE A 340 -10.22 -2.90 14.08
CA PHE A 340 -11.25 -1.99 13.54
C PHE A 340 -11.73 -0.97 14.58
N ARG A 341 -11.96 -1.40 15.83
CA ARG A 341 -12.32 -0.49 16.94
C ARG A 341 -11.21 0.52 17.25
N ASP A 342 -9.95 0.10 17.12
CA ASP A 342 -8.79 0.95 17.40
C ASP A 342 -8.56 1.99 16.30
N PHE A 343 -8.84 1.64 15.04
CA PHE A 343 -8.90 2.55 13.90
C PHE A 343 -9.88 3.72 14.12
N TYR A 344 -11.02 3.49 14.76
CA TYR A 344 -11.94 4.56 15.14
C TYR A 344 -11.50 5.31 16.42
N ARG A 345 -10.78 4.66 17.34
CA ARG A 345 -10.33 5.29 18.60
C ARG A 345 -9.23 6.31 18.37
N ASN A 346 -8.15 5.93 17.69
CA ASN A 346 -6.98 6.78 17.43
C ASN A 346 -7.35 8.02 16.58
N ARG A 347 -6.79 9.20 16.91
CA ARG A 347 -7.16 10.46 16.26
C ARG A 347 -6.65 10.55 14.82
N VAL A 348 -5.42 10.10 14.57
CA VAL A 348 -4.80 10.14 13.24
C VAL A 348 -5.56 9.27 12.26
N THR A 349 -5.87 8.02 12.62
CA THR A 349 -6.67 7.13 11.77
C THR A 349 -8.09 7.63 11.58
N ARG A 350 -8.71 8.23 12.60
CA ARG A 350 -10.04 8.85 12.45
C ARG A 350 -10.05 9.98 11.42
N ILE A 351 -9.03 10.85 11.41
CA ILE A 351 -8.88 11.89 10.38
C ILE A 351 -8.81 11.25 8.97
N LEU A 352 -8.04 10.16 8.81
CA LEU A 352 -7.93 9.44 7.55
C LEU A 352 -9.26 8.78 7.12
N LEU A 353 -10.01 8.18 8.06
CA LEU A 353 -11.34 7.62 7.82
C LEU A 353 -12.34 8.70 7.40
N VAL A 354 -12.35 9.85 8.08
CA VAL A 354 -13.19 11.01 7.71
C VAL A 354 -12.87 11.47 6.29
N ILE A 355 -11.59 11.57 5.91
CA ILE A 355 -11.19 11.92 4.55
C ILE A 355 -11.69 10.86 3.55
N ALA A 356 -11.44 9.58 3.81
CA ALA A 356 -11.76 8.48 2.91
C ALA A 356 -13.27 8.34 2.68
N PHE A 357 -14.06 8.25 3.75
CA PHE A 357 -15.51 8.03 3.65
C PHE A 357 -16.25 9.26 3.10
N SER A 358 -15.81 10.48 3.42
CA SER A 358 -16.37 11.70 2.79
C SER A 358 -16.12 11.71 1.28
N ASN A 359 -14.92 11.31 0.84
CA ASN A 359 -14.60 11.22 -0.59
C ASN A 359 -15.43 10.12 -1.29
N ILE A 360 -15.63 8.96 -0.66
CA ILE A 360 -16.51 7.90 -1.17
C ILE A 360 -17.95 8.43 -1.29
N GLY A 361 -18.48 9.06 -0.25
CA GLY A 361 -19.81 9.67 -0.24
C GLY A 361 -20.00 10.73 -1.33
N SER A 362 -19.05 11.64 -1.50
CA SER A 362 -19.06 12.63 -2.58
C SER A 362 -18.98 11.99 -3.98
N THR A 363 -18.23 10.89 -4.13
CA THR A 363 -18.12 10.15 -5.40
C THR A 363 -19.43 9.45 -5.75
N ILE A 364 -20.06 8.77 -4.78
CA ILE A 364 -21.39 8.17 -4.93
C ILE A 364 -22.42 9.27 -5.27
N GLY A 365 -22.35 10.42 -4.58
CA GLY A 365 -23.20 11.57 -4.85
C GLY A 365 -23.07 12.09 -6.28
N THR A 366 -21.85 12.20 -6.81
CA THR A 366 -21.60 12.56 -8.22
C THR A 366 -22.22 11.56 -9.19
N VAL A 367 -22.00 10.26 -8.94
CA VAL A 367 -22.47 9.16 -9.81
C VAL A 367 -23.99 9.04 -9.78
N TRP A 368 -24.64 9.35 -8.66
CA TRP A 368 -26.10 9.22 -8.51
C TRP A 368 -26.86 10.50 -8.90
N ALA A 369 -26.32 11.68 -8.61
CA ALA A 369 -26.95 12.95 -8.96
C ALA A 369 -27.07 13.15 -10.48
N LEU A 370 -26.05 12.77 -11.27
CA LEU A 370 -26.08 12.95 -12.73
C LEU A 370 -27.27 12.22 -13.40
N PRO A 371 -27.46 10.89 -13.23
CA PRO A 371 -28.64 10.19 -13.76
C PRO A 371 -29.97 10.73 -13.21
N TYR A 372 -30.03 11.09 -11.92
CA TYR A 372 -31.24 11.64 -11.30
C TYR A 372 -31.67 12.95 -11.96
N ILE A 373 -30.72 13.86 -12.19
CA ILE A 373 -30.94 15.14 -12.88
C ILE A 373 -31.34 14.92 -14.35
N LEU A 374 -30.72 13.96 -15.05
CA LEU A 374 -31.07 13.64 -16.43
C LEU A 374 -32.49 13.07 -16.57
N ASN A 375 -32.91 12.22 -15.64
CA ASN A 375 -34.27 11.67 -15.61
C ASN A 375 -35.30 12.75 -15.27
N MET A 376 -34.98 13.68 -14.35
CA MET A 376 -35.82 14.86 -14.05
C MET A 376 -36.04 15.75 -15.28
N LEU A 377 -35.07 15.81 -16.20
CA LEU A 377 -35.17 16.52 -17.48
C LEU A 377 -35.81 15.68 -18.61
N GLY A 378 -36.20 14.43 -18.35
CA GLY A 378 -36.78 13.52 -19.35
C GLY A 378 -35.80 13.05 -20.42
N LEU A 379 -34.49 13.10 -20.15
CA LEU A 379 -33.43 12.78 -21.12
C LEU A 379 -32.97 11.31 -21.09
N VAL A 380 -33.26 10.58 -20.00
CA VAL A 380 -32.89 9.17 -19.75
C VAL A 380 -33.97 8.48 -18.93
#